data_AF-A0A956YZ01-F1
#
_entry.id   AF-A0A956YZ01-F1
#
_cell.length_a   1.000
_cell.length_b   1.000
_cell.length_c   1.000
_cell.angle_alpha   90.00
_cell.angle_beta   90.00
_cell.angle_gamma   90.00
#
_symmetry.space_group_name_H-M   'P 1'
#
loop_
_entity.id
_entity.type
_entity.pdbx_description
1 polymer ?
#
loop_
_entity_poly.entity_id
_entity_poly.type
_entity_poly.pdbx_seq_one_letter_code
_entity_poly.pdbx_strand_id
1 'polypeptide(L)'
;MLIFAFILISFWTLVVLQWYFTGSIAPALLIGYSLVSIGGGVAFFIALPRQRRTFARRIVLIIVGTLLIGVAFASRRGNMQIEGLFFGVLTSLSLPVILHYAIAKIFGPLLMGRIWCGWACWYSMVYDLLPYKSGDRIISPRWGRLRYLHFGVSLLLVLVLWFVFGYRGGALGETGQHWFFVGLLLYHLIGVGMAIALRDNRAFCKYLCPIAVPLKTVSRYSLLKIKGDHTLCAACQNQVCIKVCPMNIRIPDYVLGGQRVLSTECTLCQECLNTCPDDALKLSFGFDAGSQELLDVQLPSAGKA
;
A
#
# COMPACT_ATOMS: atom_id res chain seq x y z
N MET A 1 2.09 -13.34 20.03
CA MET A 1 0.83 -12.90 20.69
C MET A 1 1.05 -11.77 21.69
N LEU A 2 2.03 -11.85 22.60
CA LEU A 2 2.29 -10.82 23.62
C LEU A 2 2.55 -9.41 23.05
N ILE A 3 3.40 -9.27 22.04
CA ILE A 3 3.69 -7.97 21.39
C ILE A 3 2.42 -7.35 20.78
N PHE A 4 1.58 -8.18 20.16
CA PHE A 4 0.35 -7.73 19.55
C PHE A 4 -0.69 -7.28 20.58
N ALA A 5 -0.82 -8.03 21.69
CA ALA A 5 -1.65 -7.62 22.82
C ALA A 5 -1.15 -6.30 23.44
N PHE A 6 0.17 -6.15 23.61
CA PHE A 6 0.78 -4.92 24.10
C PHE A 6 0.46 -3.72 23.18
N ILE A 7 0.66 -3.86 21.86
CA ILE A 7 0.33 -2.81 20.89
C ILE A 7 -1.16 -2.44 20.99
N LEU A 8 -2.06 -3.43 21.00
CA LEU A 8 -3.50 -3.17 21.06
C LEU A 8 -3.89 -2.44 22.35
N ILE A 9 -3.33 -2.84 23.49
CA ILE A 9 -3.54 -2.20 24.79
C ILE A 9 -3.03 -0.76 24.77
N SER A 10 -1.77 -0.54 24.37
CA SER A 10 -1.18 0.81 24.32
C SER A 10 -1.98 1.75 23.43
N PHE A 11 -2.48 1.25 22.29
CA PHE A 11 -3.30 2.05 21.39
C PHE A 11 -4.69 2.35 21.95
N TRP A 12 -5.35 1.39 22.62
CA TRP A 12 -6.62 1.65 23.32
C TRP A 12 -6.44 2.63 24.48
N THR A 13 -5.32 2.57 25.19
CA THR A 13 -4.97 3.58 26.20
C THR A 13 -4.90 4.98 25.57
N LEU A 14 -4.26 5.14 24.41
CA LEU A 14 -4.21 6.42 23.70
C LEU A 14 -5.59 6.92 23.26
N VAL A 15 -6.49 6.01 22.84
CA VAL A 15 -7.88 6.33 22.49
C VAL A 15 -8.65 6.86 23.70
N VAL A 16 -8.53 6.18 24.84
CA VAL A 16 -9.18 6.58 26.10
C VAL A 16 -8.63 7.92 26.59
N LEU A 17 -7.30 8.12 26.52
CA LEU A 17 -6.68 9.39 26.89
C LEU A 17 -7.14 10.52 25.96
N GLN A 18 -7.19 10.31 24.65
CA GLN A 18 -7.70 11.32 23.71
C GLN A 18 -9.15 11.69 24.03
N TRP A 19 -10.02 10.71 24.32
CA TRP A 19 -11.40 10.99 24.70
C TRP A 19 -11.46 11.78 26.02
N TYR A 20 -10.72 11.35 27.04
CA TYR A 20 -10.66 12.01 28.35
C TYR A 20 -10.23 13.48 28.25
N PHE A 21 -9.20 13.78 27.45
CA PHE A 21 -8.66 15.14 27.36
C PHE A 21 -9.42 16.06 26.39
N THR A 22 -10.09 15.51 25.36
CA THR A 22 -10.79 16.35 24.36
C THR A 22 -12.31 16.39 24.54
N GLY A 23 -12.88 15.52 25.38
CA GLY A 23 -14.33 15.33 25.50
C GLY A 23 -15.01 14.80 24.24
N SER A 24 -14.26 14.59 23.14
CA SER A 24 -14.80 14.22 21.83
C SER A 24 -14.71 12.72 21.59
N ILE A 25 -15.88 12.07 21.45
CA ILE A 25 -15.97 10.61 21.28
C ILE A 25 -15.76 10.17 19.82
N ALA A 26 -16.03 11.06 18.85
CA ALA A 26 -15.97 10.71 17.43
C ALA A 26 -14.56 10.28 16.95
N PRO A 27 -13.46 10.97 17.31
CA PRO A 27 -12.11 10.51 16.96
C PRO A 27 -11.72 9.22 17.69
N ALA A 28 -12.18 9.05 18.95
CA ALA A 28 -11.91 7.88 19.76
C ALA A 28 -12.57 6.61 19.17
N LEU A 29 -13.83 6.72 18.74
CA LEU A 29 -14.54 5.64 18.06
C LEU A 29 -13.90 5.30 16.71
N LEU A 30 -13.44 6.30 15.96
CA LEU A 30 -12.77 6.10 14.68
C LEU A 30 -11.45 5.32 14.82
N ILE A 31 -10.63 5.73 15.78
CA ILE A 31 -9.32 5.12 16.05
C ILE A 31 -9.52 3.73 16.66
N GLY A 32 -10.38 3.61 17.68
CA GLY A 32 -10.72 2.35 18.32
C GLY A 32 -11.29 1.31 17.35
N TYR A 33 -12.22 1.71 16.47
CA TYR A 33 -12.79 0.82 15.47
C TYR A 33 -11.78 0.41 14.38
N SER A 34 -10.90 1.33 13.94
CA SER A 34 -9.83 1.01 12.99
C SER A 34 -8.83 0.02 13.60
N LEU A 35 -8.53 0.15 14.89
CA LEU A 35 -7.65 -0.76 15.64
C LEU A 35 -8.29 -2.14 15.82
N VAL A 36 -9.58 -2.23 16.11
CA VAL A 36 -10.30 -3.51 16.17
C VAL A 36 -10.38 -4.16 14.81
N SER A 37 -10.59 -3.38 13.75
CA SER A 37 -10.69 -3.91 12.38
C SER A 37 -9.35 -4.43 11.86
N ILE A 38 -8.27 -3.67 12.03
CA ILE A 38 -6.92 -4.09 11.64
C ILE A 38 -6.42 -5.20 12.58
N GLY A 39 -6.61 -5.04 13.88
CA GLY A 39 -6.13 -5.99 14.88
C GLY A 39 -6.88 -7.32 14.82
N GLY A 40 -8.21 -7.30 14.84
CA GLY A 40 -9.05 -8.48 14.67
C GLY A 40 -8.83 -9.14 13.31
N GLY A 41 -8.68 -8.36 12.25
CA GLY A 41 -8.34 -8.86 10.92
C GLY A 41 -7.02 -9.60 10.86
N VAL A 42 -5.96 -9.04 11.45
CA VAL A 42 -4.64 -9.68 11.53
C VAL A 42 -4.68 -10.91 12.45
N ALA A 43 -5.38 -10.86 13.57
CA ALA A 43 -5.54 -12.00 14.47
C ALA A 43 -6.26 -13.17 13.75
N PHE A 44 -7.35 -12.87 13.04
CA PHE A 44 -8.08 -13.84 12.22
C PHE A 44 -7.20 -14.43 11.11
N PHE A 45 -6.41 -13.60 10.44
CA PHE A 45 -5.44 -14.06 9.43
C PHE A 45 -4.40 -15.02 10.01
N ILE A 46 -3.85 -14.73 11.20
CA ILE A 46 -2.84 -15.58 11.85
C ILE A 46 -3.45 -16.91 12.31
N ALA A 47 -4.67 -16.87 12.84
CA ALA A 47 -5.38 -18.05 13.36
C ALA A 47 -5.78 -19.04 12.26
N LEU A 48 -5.93 -18.58 11.02
CA LEU A 48 -6.27 -19.44 9.89
C LEU A 48 -5.05 -20.23 9.35
N PRO A 49 -5.30 -21.45 8.83
CA PRO A 49 -4.26 -22.24 8.18
C PRO A 49 -3.76 -21.53 6.92
N ARG A 50 -2.50 -21.78 6.54
CA ARG A 50 -1.81 -21.06 5.45
C ARG A 50 -2.60 -20.99 4.16
N GLN A 51 -3.29 -22.07 3.80
CA GLN A 51 -4.08 -22.15 2.56
C GLN A 51 -5.25 -21.15 2.52
N ARG A 52 -5.74 -20.70 3.69
CA ARG A 52 -6.85 -19.73 3.81
C ARG A 52 -6.38 -18.30 4.07
N ARG A 53 -5.08 -18.08 4.31
CA ARG A 53 -4.54 -16.76 4.67
C ARG A 53 -4.69 -15.72 3.57
N THR A 54 -4.51 -16.09 2.31
CA THR A 54 -4.77 -15.22 1.15
C THR A 54 -6.21 -14.72 1.13
N PHE A 55 -7.17 -15.63 1.34
CA PHE A 55 -8.59 -15.28 1.41
C PHE A 55 -8.89 -14.38 2.61
N ALA A 56 -8.36 -14.71 3.79
CA ALA A 56 -8.50 -13.91 4.99
C ALA A 56 -7.96 -12.49 4.80
N ARG A 57 -6.79 -12.34 4.18
CA ARG A 57 -6.21 -11.03 3.85
C ARG A 57 -7.14 -10.19 2.97
N ARG A 58 -7.77 -10.80 1.97
CA ARG A 58 -8.74 -10.10 1.11
C ARG A 58 -9.95 -9.62 1.91
N ILE A 59 -10.48 -10.43 2.83
CA ILE A 59 -11.56 -10.01 3.73
C ILE A 59 -11.12 -8.80 4.57
N VAL A 60 -9.95 -8.86 5.19
CA VAL A 60 -9.41 -7.74 5.99
C VAL A 60 -9.29 -6.48 5.14
N LEU A 61 -8.75 -6.60 3.93
CA LEU A 61 -8.58 -5.48 3.02
C LEU A 61 -9.93 -4.87 2.60
N ILE A 62 -10.99 -5.67 2.43
CA ILE A 62 -12.35 -5.20 2.13
C ILE A 62 -12.95 -4.47 3.33
N ILE A 63 -12.86 -5.06 4.52
CA ILE A 63 -13.39 -4.46 5.74
C ILE A 63 -12.70 -3.12 6.00
N VAL A 64 -11.37 -3.11 5.99
CA VAL A 64 -10.57 -1.89 6.25
C VAL A 64 -10.76 -0.86 5.13
N GLY A 65 -10.74 -1.27 3.86
CA GLY A 65 -10.93 -0.36 2.73
C GLY A 65 -12.30 0.31 2.72
N THR A 66 -13.36 -0.48 2.92
CA THR A 66 -14.75 0.02 2.98
C THR A 66 -14.93 0.95 4.16
N LEU A 67 -14.38 0.59 5.32
CA LEU A 67 -14.37 1.43 6.51
C LEU A 67 -13.71 2.78 6.21
N LEU A 68 -12.51 2.80 5.64
CA LEU A 68 -11.79 4.05 5.40
C LEU A 68 -12.55 4.98 4.45
N ILE A 69 -13.22 4.43 3.42
CA ILE A 69 -14.09 5.22 2.55
C ILE A 69 -15.31 5.74 3.33
N GLY A 70 -15.96 4.89 4.14
CA GLY A 70 -17.10 5.30 4.97
C GLY A 70 -16.75 6.38 5.97
N VAL A 71 -15.56 6.30 6.59
CA VAL A 71 -15.00 7.32 7.46
C VAL A 71 -14.71 8.61 6.70
N ALA A 72 -14.10 8.54 5.51
CA ALA A 72 -13.86 9.71 4.68
C ALA A 72 -15.18 10.41 4.32
N PHE A 73 -16.24 9.64 4.04
CA PHE A 73 -17.59 10.15 3.81
C PHE A 73 -18.20 10.83 5.06
N ALA A 74 -18.21 10.13 6.19
CA ALA A 74 -18.86 10.60 7.42
C ALA A 74 -18.12 11.79 8.06
N SER A 75 -16.79 11.81 7.98
CA SER A 75 -15.98 12.84 8.64
C SER A 75 -15.98 14.19 7.93
N ARG A 76 -16.48 14.27 6.69
CA ARG A 76 -16.38 15.46 5.80
C ARG A 76 -14.96 16.05 5.75
N ARG A 77 -13.95 15.19 5.94
CA ARG A 77 -12.54 15.58 6.00
C ARG A 77 -11.93 15.64 4.61
N GLY A 78 -12.26 16.69 3.86
CA GLY A 78 -11.46 17.19 2.72
C GLY A 78 -10.95 16.14 1.73
N ASN A 79 -9.84 16.45 1.06
CA ASN A 79 -9.22 15.62 0.05
C ASN A 79 -8.09 14.75 0.63
N MET A 80 -8.30 13.43 0.71
CA MET A 80 -7.29 12.45 1.17
C MET A 80 -6.44 11.85 0.03
N GLN A 81 -6.45 12.44 -1.16
CA GLN A 81 -5.55 12.11 -2.26
C GLN A 81 -4.31 13.01 -2.29
N ILE A 82 -3.35 12.69 -3.15
CA ILE A 82 -2.06 13.41 -3.20
C ILE A 82 -2.24 14.90 -3.54
N GLU A 83 -3.25 15.24 -4.36
CA GLU A 83 -3.63 16.60 -4.69
C GLU A 83 -4.12 17.35 -3.44
N GLY A 84 -4.84 16.66 -2.56
CA GLY A 84 -5.26 17.20 -1.27
C GLY A 84 -4.09 17.50 -0.34
N LEU A 85 -3.03 16.70 -0.37
CA LEU A 85 -1.77 17.04 0.32
C LEU A 85 -1.15 18.30 -0.28
N PHE A 86 -1.04 18.41 -1.61
CA PHE A 86 -0.43 19.57 -2.25
C PHE A 86 -1.19 20.86 -1.92
N PHE A 87 -2.52 20.86 -2.02
CA PHE A 87 -3.34 21.99 -1.57
C PHE A 87 -3.19 22.23 -0.05
N GLY A 88 -3.12 21.18 0.76
CA GLY A 88 -2.99 21.25 2.21
C GLY A 88 -1.69 21.92 2.67
N VAL A 89 -0.58 21.64 1.97
CA VAL A 89 0.72 22.29 2.22
C VAL A 89 0.68 23.77 1.85
N LEU A 90 0.10 24.12 0.69
CA LEU A 90 0.02 25.51 0.22
C LEU A 90 -0.88 26.40 1.08
N THR A 91 -1.91 25.82 1.70
CA THR A 91 -2.86 26.52 2.59
C THR A 91 -2.32 26.82 3.98
N SER A 92 -1.09 26.42 4.32
CA SER A 92 -0.35 26.68 5.58
C SER A 92 -1.04 26.35 6.91
N LEU A 93 -2.29 25.87 6.90
CA LEU A 93 -3.20 25.81 8.05
C LEU A 93 -3.59 24.39 8.49
N SER A 94 -3.04 23.34 7.88
CA SER A 94 -3.53 21.97 8.11
C SER A 94 -2.48 21.04 8.74
N LEU A 95 -2.02 21.38 9.95
CA LEU A 95 -1.23 20.47 10.79
C LEU A 95 -1.80 19.03 10.82
N PRO A 96 -3.13 18.80 10.84
CA PRO A 96 -3.68 17.44 10.77
C PRO A 96 -3.40 16.71 9.45
N VAL A 97 -3.43 17.41 8.31
CA VAL A 97 -3.13 16.84 7.00
C VAL A 97 -1.64 16.51 6.91
N ILE A 98 -0.78 17.48 7.26
CA ILE A 98 0.67 17.28 7.26
C ILE A 98 1.05 16.11 8.17
N LEU A 99 0.50 16.06 9.38
CA LEU A 99 0.76 14.97 10.34
C LEU A 99 0.27 13.62 9.80
N HIS A 100 -0.93 13.56 9.22
CA HIS A 100 -1.45 12.33 8.61
C HIS A 100 -0.53 11.82 7.51
N TYR A 101 -0.11 12.68 6.59
CA TYR A 101 0.78 12.29 5.49
C TYR A 101 2.19 11.95 5.97
N ALA A 102 2.74 12.66 6.96
CA ALA A 102 4.03 12.34 7.57
C ALA A 102 3.99 10.95 8.20
N ILE A 103 2.97 10.65 9.02
CA ILE A 103 2.82 9.34 9.65
C ILE A 103 2.56 8.26 8.60
N ALA A 104 1.58 8.45 7.72
CA ALA A 104 1.12 7.40 6.81
C ALA A 104 2.03 7.18 5.59
N LYS A 105 2.76 8.20 5.13
CA LYS A 105 3.57 8.14 3.89
C LYS A 105 5.08 8.27 4.12
N ILE A 106 5.52 8.69 5.31
CA ILE A 106 6.95 8.78 5.66
C ILE A 106 7.29 7.82 6.81
N PHE A 107 6.86 8.09 8.04
CA PHE A 107 7.28 7.29 9.20
C PHE A 107 6.77 5.84 9.15
N GLY A 108 5.52 5.63 8.77
CA GLY A 108 4.94 4.30 8.60
C GLY A 108 5.73 3.45 7.60
N PRO A 109 6.00 3.95 6.38
CA PRO A 109 6.82 3.24 5.41
C PRO A 109 8.29 3.04 5.80
N LEU A 110 8.90 3.92 6.61
CA LEU A 110 10.23 3.68 7.18
C LEU A 110 10.23 2.47 8.13
N LEU A 111 9.16 2.27 8.90
CA LEU A 111 9.09 1.14 9.83
C LEU A 111 8.62 -0.14 9.13
N MET A 112 7.57 -0.04 8.32
CA MET A 112 6.77 -1.17 7.85
C MET A 112 6.72 -1.28 6.32
N GLY A 113 7.53 -0.52 5.58
CA GLY A 113 7.50 -0.50 4.11
C GLY A 113 6.12 -0.14 3.56
N ARG A 114 5.75 -0.71 2.41
CA ARG A 114 4.45 -0.42 1.78
C ARG A 114 3.32 -1.33 2.26
N ILE A 115 3.35 -1.76 3.53
CA ILE A 115 2.33 -2.68 4.08
C ILE A 115 0.90 -2.16 3.92
N TRP A 116 0.71 -0.83 3.97
CA TRP A 116 -0.58 -0.20 3.69
C TRP A 116 -1.18 -0.62 2.35
N CYS A 117 -0.34 -0.71 1.30
CA CYS A 117 -0.76 -1.14 -0.03
C CYS A 117 -1.27 -2.59 -0.05
N GLY A 118 -0.75 -3.46 0.83
CA GLY A 118 -1.14 -4.87 0.94
C GLY A 118 -2.34 -5.15 1.86
N TRP A 119 -2.62 -4.26 2.82
CA TRP A 119 -3.52 -4.55 3.95
C TRP A 119 -4.62 -3.52 4.24
N ALA A 120 -4.51 -2.28 3.78
CA ALA A 120 -5.48 -1.23 4.10
C ALA A 120 -5.85 -0.30 2.94
N CYS A 121 -5.13 -0.39 1.82
CA CYS A 121 -5.38 0.47 0.66
C CYS A 121 -6.74 0.18 0.03
N TRP A 122 -7.62 1.18 0.02
CA TRP A 122 -8.96 1.10 -0.57
C TRP A 122 -8.97 0.83 -2.08
N TYR A 123 -7.89 1.16 -2.81
CA TYR A 123 -7.76 0.76 -4.21
C TYR A 123 -7.47 -0.74 -4.34
N SER A 124 -6.55 -1.23 -3.51
CA SER A 124 -6.16 -2.64 -3.50
C SER A 124 -7.33 -3.56 -3.15
N MET A 125 -8.26 -3.08 -2.30
CA MET A 125 -9.50 -3.77 -1.95
C MET A 125 -10.27 -4.21 -3.20
N VAL A 126 -10.46 -3.32 -4.16
CA VAL A 126 -11.18 -3.62 -5.40
C VAL A 126 -10.32 -4.46 -6.33
N TYR A 127 -9.04 -4.09 -6.47
CA TYR A 127 -8.15 -4.74 -7.42
C TYR A 127 -7.85 -6.20 -7.09
N ASP A 128 -7.76 -6.58 -5.81
CA ASP A 128 -7.53 -7.97 -5.40
C ASP A 128 -8.75 -8.89 -5.60
N LEU A 129 -9.93 -8.32 -5.91
CA LEU A 129 -11.15 -9.06 -6.24
C LEU A 129 -11.27 -9.41 -7.73
N LEU A 130 -10.50 -8.73 -8.59
CA LEU A 130 -10.51 -8.98 -10.02
C LEU A 130 -9.91 -10.37 -10.33
N PRO A 131 -10.30 -11.03 -11.44
CA PRO A 131 -9.94 -12.42 -11.70
C PRO A 131 -8.53 -12.62 -12.26
N TYR A 132 -7.76 -11.55 -12.53
CA TYR A 132 -6.48 -11.65 -13.22
C TYR A 132 -5.34 -11.99 -12.24
N LYS A 133 -4.50 -12.95 -12.62
CA LYS A 133 -3.29 -13.27 -11.87
C LYS A 133 -2.14 -12.40 -12.37
N SER A 134 -1.14 -12.16 -11.53
CA SER A 134 0.10 -11.52 -11.97
C SER A 134 0.78 -12.37 -13.04
N GLY A 135 1.08 -11.77 -14.20
CA GLY A 135 1.99 -12.37 -15.17
C GLY A 135 1.39 -12.82 -16.50
N ASP A 136 0.10 -12.57 -16.81
CA ASP A 136 -0.44 -12.91 -18.14
C ASP A 136 0.14 -12.00 -19.25
N ARG A 137 0.53 -10.76 -18.91
CA ARG A 137 1.27 -9.84 -19.80
C ARG A 137 2.31 -9.05 -19.01
N ILE A 138 3.59 -9.30 -19.28
CA ILE A 138 4.70 -8.58 -18.67
C ILE A 138 5.04 -7.36 -19.54
N ILE A 139 4.89 -6.17 -18.95
CA ILE A 139 5.09 -4.89 -19.65
C ILE A 139 6.49 -4.35 -19.33
N SER A 140 7.08 -3.66 -20.30
CA SER A 140 8.38 -3.00 -20.17
C SER A 140 8.48 -2.17 -18.87
N PRO A 141 9.63 -2.24 -18.15
CA PRO A 141 9.90 -1.43 -16.95
C PRO A 141 9.73 0.08 -17.17
N ARG A 142 9.83 0.54 -18.42
CA ARG A 142 9.65 1.96 -18.81
C ARG A 142 8.28 2.51 -18.46
N TRP A 143 7.24 1.68 -18.41
CA TRP A 143 5.89 2.07 -17.99
C TRP A 143 5.84 2.48 -16.52
N GLY A 144 6.79 2.01 -15.71
CA GLY A 144 6.95 2.47 -14.34
C GLY A 144 7.20 3.98 -14.24
N ARG A 145 7.66 4.65 -15.32
CA ARG A 145 7.84 6.11 -15.39
C ARG A 145 6.51 6.89 -15.38
N LEU A 146 5.41 6.28 -15.82
CA LEU A 146 4.11 6.96 -15.90
C LEU A 146 3.61 7.42 -14.53
N ARG A 147 3.93 6.71 -13.45
CA ARG A 147 3.56 7.13 -12.10
C ARG A 147 4.28 8.42 -11.65
N TYR A 148 5.51 8.62 -12.11
CA TYR A 148 6.28 9.84 -11.84
C TYR A 148 5.76 11.00 -12.68
N LEU A 149 5.38 10.73 -13.94
CA LEU A 149 4.68 11.70 -14.78
C LEU A 149 3.36 12.11 -14.14
N HIS A 150 2.52 11.16 -13.70
CA HIS A 150 1.26 11.44 -13.04
C HIS A 150 1.47 12.24 -11.75
N PHE A 151 2.43 11.86 -10.90
CA PHE A 151 2.77 12.65 -9.71
C PHE A 151 3.15 14.10 -10.06
N GLY A 152 3.98 14.30 -11.10
CA GLY A 152 4.36 15.63 -11.58
C GLY A 152 3.19 16.42 -12.16
N VAL A 153 2.30 15.79 -12.92
CA VAL A 153 1.08 16.41 -13.47
C VAL A 153 0.11 16.80 -12.37
N SER A 154 -0.11 15.95 -11.36
CA SER A 154 -0.93 16.27 -10.19
C SER A 154 -0.37 17.48 -9.43
N LEU A 155 0.95 17.55 -9.25
CA LEU A 155 1.58 18.71 -8.61
C LEU A 155 1.43 19.97 -9.47
N LEU A 156 1.72 19.89 -10.77
CA LEU A 156 1.60 21.01 -11.70
C LEU A 156 0.16 21.54 -11.76
N LEU A 157 -0.83 20.65 -11.82
CA LEU A 157 -2.24 21.00 -11.78
C LEU A 157 -2.56 21.85 -10.54
N VAL A 158 -2.14 21.41 -9.36
CA VAL A 158 -2.37 22.14 -8.10
C VAL A 158 -1.66 23.49 -8.10
N LEU A 159 -0.40 23.55 -8.56
CA LEU A 159 0.35 24.79 -8.64
C LEU A 159 -0.29 25.80 -9.60
N VAL A 160 -0.76 25.36 -10.77
CA VAL A 160 -1.45 26.21 -11.74
C VAL A 160 -2.78 26.71 -11.16
N LEU A 161 -3.60 25.82 -10.60
CA LEU A 161 -4.86 26.22 -9.95
C LEU A 161 -4.63 27.24 -8.83
N TRP A 162 -3.57 27.06 -8.04
CA TRP A 162 -3.23 27.95 -6.93
C TRP A 162 -2.72 29.32 -7.41
N PHE A 163 -1.65 29.35 -8.21
CA PHE A 163 -0.92 30.57 -8.54
C PHE A 163 -1.51 31.34 -9.73
N VAL A 164 -2.17 30.66 -10.68
CA VAL A 164 -2.76 31.30 -11.86
C VAL A 164 -4.23 31.62 -11.66
N PHE A 165 -5.00 30.65 -11.14
CA PHE A 165 -6.46 30.78 -11.00
C PHE A 165 -6.92 31.20 -9.60
N GLY A 166 -6.01 31.34 -8.63
CA GLY A 166 -6.34 31.73 -7.25
C GLY A 166 -7.21 30.72 -6.50
N TYR A 167 -7.28 29.47 -6.95
CA TYR A 167 -8.14 28.43 -6.39
C TYR A 167 -7.54 27.81 -5.12
N ARG A 168 -8.26 27.88 -4.00
CA ARG A 168 -7.79 27.44 -2.67
C ARG A 168 -8.60 26.29 -2.04
N GLY A 169 -9.72 25.90 -2.66
CA GLY A 169 -10.70 24.97 -2.08
C GLY A 169 -10.40 23.48 -2.19
N GLY A 170 -9.25 23.09 -2.77
CA GLY A 170 -8.99 21.69 -3.13
C GLY A 170 -8.59 20.73 -2.00
N ALA A 171 -8.33 21.23 -0.78
CA ALA A 171 -7.88 20.42 0.34
C ALA A 171 -8.97 20.09 1.38
N LEU A 172 -9.85 21.04 1.71
CA LEU A 172 -10.75 20.95 2.86
C LEU A 172 -12.18 21.36 2.49
N GLY A 173 -13.12 21.08 3.39
CA GLY A 173 -14.54 21.39 3.21
C GLY A 173 -15.21 20.52 2.13
N GLU A 174 -16.41 20.94 1.73
CA GLU A 174 -17.23 20.21 0.75
C GLU A 174 -16.52 20.12 -0.60
N THR A 175 -15.88 21.21 -1.05
CA THR A 175 -15.12 21.21 -2.30
C THR A 175 -13.97 20.20 -2.29
N GLY A 176 -13.18 20.14 -1.22
CA GLY A 176 -12.15 19.11 -1.06
C GLY A 176 -12.73 17.68 -1.04
N GLN A 177 -13.89 17.50 -0.43
CA GLN A 177 -14.60 16.23 -0.41
C GLN A 177 -15.10 15.81 -1.81
N HIS A 178 -15.59 16.75 -2.62
CA HIS A 178 -15.93 16.49 -4.03
C HIS A 178 -14.71 16.07 -4.83
N TRP A 179 -13.59 16.78 -4.67
CA TRP A 179 -12.30 16.39 -5.28
C TRP A 179 -11.91 14.96 -4.91
N PHE A 180 -12.02 14.60 -3.63
CA PHE A 180 -11.74 13.25 -3.15
C PHE A 180 -12.58 12.19 -3.86
N PHE A 181 -13.91 12.36 -3.90
CA PHE A 181 -14.80 11.33 -4.45
C PHE A 181 -14.74 11.22 -5.96
N VAL A 182 -14.63 12.35 -6.66
CA VAL A 182 -14.44 12.35 -8.12
C VAL A 182 -13.12 11.67 -8.45
N GLY A 183 -12.03 12.05 -7.78
CA GLY A 183 -10.73 11.41 -7.96
C GLY A 183 -10.74 9.93 -7.58
N LEU A 184 -11.42 9.55 -6.49
CA LEU A 184 -11.56 8.16 -6.05
C LEU A 184 -12.25 7.33 -7.12
N LEU A 185 -13.37 7.81 -7.67
CA LEU A 185 -14.10 7.15 -8.76
C LEU A 185 -13.21 7.02 -10.01
N LEU A 186 -12.57 8.11 -10.43
CA LEU A 186 -11.69 8.11 -11.60
C LEU A 186 -10.55 7.11 -11.46
N TYR A 187 -9.88 7.08 -10.30
CA TYR A 187 -8.77 6.15 -10.07
C TYR A 187 -9.24 4.69 -10.07
N HIS A 188 -10.43 4.39 -9.54
CA HIS A 188 -11.00 3.05 -9.62
C HIS A 188 -11.35 2.66 -11.06
N LEU A 189 -12.00 3.54 -11.84
CA LEU A 189 -12.32 3.29 -13.24
C LEU A 189 -11.06 3.03 -14.07
N ILE A 190 -10.05 3.90 -13.93
CA ILE A 190 -8.76 3.75 -14.60
C ILE A 190 -8.08 2.45 -14.15
N GLY A 191 -8.07 2.16 -12.84
CA GLY A 191 -7.40 0.97 -12.34
C GLY A 191 -8.05 -0.33 -12.77
N VAL A 192 -9.38 -0.42 -12.75
CA VAL A 192 -10.13 -1.56 -13.28
C VAL A 192 -9.91 -1.69 -14.79
N GLY A 193 -9.97 -0.57 -15.53
CA GLY A 193 -9.69 -0.56 -16.98
C GLY A 193 -8.28 -1.06 -17.30
N MET A 194 -7.26 -0.59 -16.58
CA MET A 194 -5.88 -1.09 -16.71
C MET A 194 -5.77 -2.56 -16.36
N ALA A 195 -6.43 -3.03 -15.31
CA ALA A 195 -6.39 -4.43 -14.91
C ALA A 195 -6.99 -5.34 -15.99
N ILE A 196 -8.09 -4.94 -16.63
CA ILE A 196 -8.71 -5.67 -17.74
C ILE A 196 -7.79 -5.64 -18.98
N ALA A 197 -7.32 -4.46 -19.37
CA ALA A 197 -6.50 -4.27 -20.58
C ALA A 197 -5.16 -5.02 -20.51
N LEU A 198 -4.55 -5.05 -19.32
CA LEU A 198 -3.22 -5.61 -19.10
C LEU A 198 -3.26 -7.01 -18.47
N ARG A 199 -4.45 -7.53 -18.14
CA ARG A 199 -4.63 -8.80 -17.42
C ARG A 199 -3.76 -8.85 -16.15
N ASP A 200 -3.76 -7.75 -15.40
CA ASP A 200 -2.94 -7.59 -14.20
C ASP A 200 -3.65 -6.72 -13.17
N ASN A 201 -4.16 -7.34 -12.11
CA ASN A 201 -4.86 -6.67 -11.02
C ASN A 201 -4.07 -5.50 -10.42
N ARG A 202 -2.73 -5.56 -10.39
CA ARG A 202 -1.90 -4.51 -9.81
C ARG A 202 -1.32 -3.54 -10.84
N ALA A 203 -1.81 -3.54 -12.07
CA ALA A 203 -1.33 -2.64 -13.12
C ALA A 203 -1.35 -1.16 -12.71
N PHE A 204 -2.44 -0.67 -12.10
CA PHE A 204 -2.50 0.71 -11.60
C PHE A 204 -1.42 0.99 -10.55
N CYS A 205 -1.25 0.08 -9.58
CA CYS A 205 -0.25 0.21 -8.52
C CYS A 205 1.19 0.19 -9.05
N LYS A 206 1.43 -0.57 -10.13
CA LYS A 206 2.74 -0.72 -10.80
C LYS A 206 3.08 0.45 -11.72
N TYR A 207 2.11 1.03 -12.41
CA TYR A 207 2.42 1.94 -13.52
C TYR A 207 1.91 3.35 -13.33
N LEU A 208 0.81 3.58 -12.61
CA LEU A 208 0.15 4.89 -12.60
C LEU A 208 -0.06 5.52 -11.22
N CYS A 209 -0.06 4.74 -10.14
CA CYS A 209 -0.35 5.25 -8.79
C CYS A 209 0.66 6.32 -8.34
N PRO A 210 0.24 7.59 -8.15
CA PRO A 210 1.18 8.69 -7.87
C PRO A 210 1.71 8.62 -6.43
N ILE A 211 0.90 8.09 -5.49
CA ILE A 211 1.31 7.85 -4.10
C ILE A 211 2.46 6.85 -4.01
N ALA A 212 2.65 5.97 -5.00
CA ALA A 212 3.78 5.06 -5.00
C ALA A 212 5.14 5.79 -5.09
N VAL A 213 5.20 7.02 -5.62
CA VAL A 213 6.44 7.79 -5.74
C VAL A 213 7.07 8.06 -4.36
N PRO A 214 6.42 8.79 -3.43
CA PRO A 214 7.00 9.00 -2.10
C PRO A 214 7.15 7.69 -1.32
N LEU A 215 6.18 6.77 -1.45
CA LEU A 215 6.24 5.50 -0.73
C LEU A 215 7.46 4.64 -1.12
N LYS A 216 7.83 4.58 -2.40
CA LYS A 216 9.00 3.81 -2.86
C LYS A 216 10.30 4.40 -2.35
N THR A 217 10.44 5.72 -2.39
CA THR A 217 11.64 6.43 -1.90
C THR A 217 11.89 6.10 -0.44
N VAL A 218 10.84 6.17 0.39
CA VAL A 218 10.93 5.92 1.81
C VAL A 218 11.09 4.43 2.13
N SER A 219 10.35 3.56 1.44
CA SER A 219 10.37 2.12 1.71
C SER A 219 11.69 1.44 1.36
N ARG A 220 12.58 2.10 0.60
CA ARG A 220 13.97 1.65 0.41
C ARG A 220 14.68 1.41 1.75
N TYR A 221 14.43 2.29 2.71
CA TYR A 221 15.02 2.28 4.04
C TYR A 221 14.11 1.58 5.06
N SER A 222 13.12 0.80 4.62
CA SER A 222 12.17 0.16 5.54
C SER A 222 12.85 -0.86 6.45
N LEU A 223 12.51 -0.84 7.74
CA LEU A 223 13.03 -1.82 8.69
C LEU A 223 12.43 -3.21 8.46
N LEU A 224 11.11 -3.28 8.24
CA LEU A 224 10.41 -4.51 7.95
C LEU A 224 10.58 -4.92 6.48
N LYS A 225 11.19 -6.08 6.25
CA LYS A 225 11.31 -6.71 4.92
C LYS A 225 11.14 -8.23 5.02
N ILE A 226 11.06 -8.88 3.87
CA ILE A 226 11.03 -10.34 3.78
C ILE A 226 12.47 -10.86 3.79
N LYS A 227 12.78 -11.81 4.68
CA LYS A 227 14.03 -12.56 4.74
C LYS A 227 13.74 -14.02 4.43
N GLY A 228 14.60 -14.65 3.63
CA GLY A 228 14.53 -16.07 3.34
C GLY A 228 15.63 -16.88 4.03
N ASP A 229 15.39 -18.17 4.23
CA ASP A 229 16.42 -19.17 4.47
C ASP A 229 17.01 -19.62 3.13
N HIS A 230 18.33 -19.47 2.99
CA HIS A 230 19.04 -19.80 1.75
C HIS A 230 18.92 -21.29 1.41
N THR A 231 19.07 -22.17 2.40
CA THR A 231 19.12 -23.62 2.19
C THR A 231 17.77 -24.15 1.73
N LEU A 232 16.69 -23.77 2.42
CA LEU A 232 15.33 -24.15 2.06
C LEU A 232 14.92 -23.56 0.72
N CYS A 233 15.30 -22.31 0.44
CA CYS A 233 14.99 -21.67 -0.84
C CYS A 233 15.75 -22.34 -2.01
N ALA A 234 17.00 -22.75 -1.81
CA ALA A 234 17.80 -23.43 -2.82
C ALA A 234 17.25 -24.82 -3.17
N ALA A 235 16.65 -25.51 -2.19
CA ALA A 235 16.01 -26.80 -2.40
C ALA A 235 14.61 -26.70 -3.08
N CYS A 236 14.04 -25.49 -3.17
CA CYS A 236 12.68 -25.29 -3.67
C CYS A 236 12.61 -25.40 -5.21
N GLN A 237 12.07 -26.51 -5.71
CA GLN A 237 12.00 -26.78 -7.16
C GLN A 237 10.94 -25.93 -7.90
N ASN A 238 9.87 -25.52 -7.21
CA ASN A 238 8.69 -24.93 -7.87
C ASN A 238 8.68 -23.40 -7.93
N GLN A 239 9.49 -22.72 -7.09
CA GLN A 239 9.60 -21.26 -6.99
C GLN A 239 8.26 -20.49 -7.11
N VAL A 240 7.21 -21.05 -6.48
CA VAL A 240 5.83 -20.57 -6.62
C VAL A 240 5.64 -19.10 -6.21
N CYS A 241 6.52 -18.61 -5.33
CA CYS A 241 6.55 -17.23 -4.85
C CYS A 241 6.71 -16.18 -5.97
N ILE A 242 7.35 -16.53 -7.10
CA ILE A 242 7.48 -15.64 -8.26
C ILE A 242 6.11 -15.44 -8.92
N LYS A 243 5.39 -16.54 -9.17
CA LYS A 243 4.08 -16.53 -9.86
C LYS A 243 2.99 -15.84 -9.05
N VAL A 244 2.97 -16.05 -7.73
CA VAL A 244 1.95 -15.45 -6.85
C VAL A 244 2.26 -14.01 -6.46
N CYS A 245 3.46 -13.48 -6.73
CA CYS A 245 3.81 -12.12 -6.36
C CYS A 245 3.05 -11.13 -7.26
N PRO A 246 2.08 -10.36 -6.71
CA PRO A 246 1.27 -9.48 -7.52
C PRO A 246 2.06 -8.29 -8.09
N MET A 247 3.30 -8.08 -7.62
CA MET A 247 4.23 -7.05 -8.05
C MET A 247 5.36 -7.59 -8.94
N ASN A 248 5.32 -8.87 -9.32
CA ASN A 248 6.33 -9.55 -10.15
C ASN A 248 7.75 -9.47 -9.55
N ILE A 249 7.92 -9.67 -8.25
CA ILE A 249 9.25 -9.65 -7.60
C ILE A 249 9.84 -11.06 -7.64
N ARG A 250 11.09 -11.18 -8.12
CA ARG A 250 11.87 -12.42 -8.09
C ARG A 250 12.48 -12.63 -6.71
N ILE A 251 11.65 -13.12 -5.80
CA ILE A 251 12.03 -13.34 -4.40
C ILE A 251 13.23 -14.29 -4.24
N PRO A 252 13.31 -15.44 -4.95
CA PRO A 252 14.44 -16.36 -4.80
C PRO A 252 15.79 -15.71 -5.10
N ASP A 253 15.87 -14.84 -6.10
CA ASP A 253 17.13 -14.17 -6.50
C ASP A 253 17.74 -13.37 -5.34
N TYR A 254 16.91 -12.71 -4.51
CA TYR A 254 17.39 -12.03 -3.31
C TYR A 254 17.88 -13.03 -2.26
N VAL A 255 17.08 -14.06 -1.97
CA VAL A 255 17.36 -15.02 -0.90
C VAL A 255 18.63 -15.81 -1.19
N LEU A 256 18.78 -16.28 -2.43
CA LEU A 256 19.98 -16.99 -2.91
C LEU A 256 21.20 -16.05 -3.00
N GLY A 257 20.96 -14.75 -3.23
CA GLY A 257 22.00 -13.72 -3.11
C GLY A 257 22.36 -13.36 -1.67
N GLY A 258 21.82 -14.04 -0.65
CA GLY A 258 22.06 -13.75 0.76
C GLY A 258 21.42 -12.44 1.26
N GLN A 259 20.46 -11.90 0.51
CA GLN A 259 19.82 -10.62 0.79
C GLN A 259 18.37 -10.80 1.26
N ARG A 260 17.88 -9.81 2.01
CA ARG A 260 16.43 -9.61 2.16
C ARG A 260 15.84 -9.10 0.85
N VAL A 261 14.52 -9.18 0.70
CA VAL A 261 13.85 -8.64 -0.49
C VAL A 261 13.93 -7.10 -0.46
N LEU A 262 14.83 -6.53 -1.26
CA LEU A 262 15.11 -5.08 -1.31
C LEU A 262 14.24 -4.29 -2.29
N SER A 263 13.42 -4.97 -3.10
CA SER A 263 12.53 -4.35 -4.08
C SER A 263 11.56 -3.35 -3.41
N THR A 264 11.60 -2.08 -3.85
CA THR A 264 10.68 -1.04 -3.38
C THR A 264 9.25 -1.19 -3.93
N GLU A 265 9.06 -2.12 -4.87
CA GLU A 265 7.72 -2.54 -5.30
C GLU A 265 7.01 -3.44 -4.28
N CYS A 266 7.70 -4.00 -3.30
CA CYS A 266 7.09 -4.93 -2.34
C CYS A 266 6.02 -4.23 -1.50
N THR A 267 4.78 -4.72 -1.59
CA THR A 267 3.62 -4.22 -0.82
C THR A 267 3.38 -4.98 0.49
N LEU A 268 4.27 -5.93 0.84
CA LEU A 268 4.14 -6.79 2.02
C LEU A 268 2.76 -7.45 2.15
N CYS A 269 2.19 -7.87 1.02
CA CYS A 269 0.93 -8.62 0.96
C CYS A 269 1.05 -10.07 1.47
N GLN A 270 2.28 -10.57 1.65
CA GLN A 270 2.59 -11.90 2.21
C GLN A 270 2.08 -13.12 1.40
N GLU A 271 1.61 -12.94 0.16
CA GLU A 271 1.20 -14.07 -0.69
C GLU A 271 2.31 -15.10 -0.89
N CYS A 272 3.55 -14.61 -1.04
CA CYS A 272 4.73 -15.46 -1.15
C CYS A 272 5.05 -16.24 0.12
N LEU A 273 4.87 -15.64 1.31
CA LEU A 273 5.06 -16.33 2.60
C LEU A 273 3.98 -17.41 2.79
N ASN A 274 2.73 -17.10 2.44
CA ASN A 274 1.60 -18.01 2.62
C ASN A 274 1.64 -19.22 1.67
N THR A 275 2.23 -19.05 0.48
CA THR A 275 2.28 -20.09 -0.56
C THR A 275 3.62 -20.86 -0.57
N CYS A 276 4.63 -20.40 0.17
CA CYS A 276 5.93 -21.08 0.21
C CYS A 276 5.79 -22.48 0.82
N PRO A 277 6.09 -23.56 0.07
CA PRO A 277 5.90 -24.94 0.55
C PRO A 277 6.88 -25.28 1.67
N ASP A 278 8.11 -24.78 1.57
CA ASP A 278 9.22 -25.14 2.47
C ASP A 278 9.36 -24.19 3.67
N ASP A 279 8.42 -23.25 3.84
CA ASP A 279 8.47 -22.20 4.86
C ASP A 279 9.78 -21.40 4.91
N ALA A 280 10.43 -21.24 3.76
CA ALA A 280 11.71 -20.56 3.67
C ALA A 280 11.61 -19.05 3.96
N LEU A 281 10.42 -18.44 3.89
CA LEU A 281 10.24 -16.98 3.92
C LEU A 281 9.60 -16.50 5.24
N LYS A 282 10.17 -15.45 5.83
CA LYS A 282 9.63 -14.80 7.03
C LYS A 282 9.76 -13.28 6.98
N LEU A 283 8.96 -12.60 7.78
CA LEU A 283 9.15 -11.17 8.05
C LEU A 283 10.33 -10.98 9.01
N SER A 284 11.15 -9.97 8.75
CA SER A 284 12.33 -9.67 9.54
C SER A 284 12.55 -8.16 9.61
N PHE A 285 12.81 -7.67 10.82
CA PHE A 285 13.24 -6.30 11.06
C PHE A 285 14.76 -6.17 10.95
N GLY A 286 15.22 -5.07 10.38
CA GLY A 286 16.63 -4.71 10.26
C GLY A 286 16.81 -3.59 9.24
N PHE A 287 17.98 -2.95 9.21
CA PHE A 287 18.31 -1.93 8.22
C PHE A 287 19.10 -2.52 7.05
N ASP A 288 18.73 -2.22 5.80
CA ASP A 288 19.58 -2.46 4.63
C ASP A 288 19.71 -1.19 3.79
N ALA A 289 20.90 -0.98 3.25
CA ALA A 289 21.17 0.06 2.26
C ALA A 289 21.31 -0.60 0.88
N GLY A 290 20.19 -0.82 0.19
CA GLY A 290 20.21 -1.36 -1.16
C GLY A 290 18.85 -1.20 -1.86
N SER A 291 18.88 -1.18 -3.18
CA SER A 291 17.68 -0.88 -3.99
C SER A 291 17.63 -1.61 -5.31
N GLN A 292 18.24 -2.77 -5.36
CA GLN A 292 18.16 -3.61 -6.53
C GLN A 292 16.69 -3.99 -6.73
N GLU A 293 16.15 -3.75 -7.92
CA GLU A 293 14.80 -4.14 -8.31
C GLU A 293 14.91 -5.40 -9.17
N LEU A 294 14.75 -6.57 -8.56
CA LEU A 294 14.73 -7.85 -9.25
C LEU A 294 13.28 -8.21 -9.55
N LEU A 295 12.81 -7.68 -10.68
CA LEU A 295 11.46 -7.95 -11.17
C LEU A 295 11.49 -9.03 -12.24
N ASP A 296 10.44 -9.83 -12.31
CA ASP A 296 10.22 -10.82 -13.36
C ASP A 296 9.74 -10.07 -14.61
N VAL A 297 10.71 -9.58 -15.36
CA VAL A 297 10.53 -8.91 -16.64
C VAL A 297 10.91 -9.92 -17.71
N GLN A 298 10.05 -10.89 -18.02
CA GLN A 298 10.20 -11.59 -19.29
C GLN A 298 10.02 -10.55 -20.40
N LEU A 299 11.13 -10.04 -20.91
CA LEU A 299 11.18 -9.52 -22.27
C LEU A 299 10.61 -10.62 -23.16
N PRO A 300 9.79 -10.30 -24.18
CA PRO A 300 9.46 -11.29 -25.18
C PRO A 300 10.77 -11.93 -25.61
N SER A 301 10.86 -13.26 -25.50
CA SER A 301 11.99 -14.00 -26.05
C SER A 301 12.25 -13.42 -27.41
N ALA A 302 13.41 -12.77 -27.59
CA ALA A 302 13.85 -12.37 -28.91
C ALA A 302 13.69 -13.63 -29.76
N GLY A 303 12.77 -13.56 -30.72
CA GLY A 303 12.59 -14.64 -31.66
C GLY A 303 13.98 -14.96 -32.18
N LYS A 304 14.37 -16.21 -32.06
CA LYS A 304 15.37 -16.77 -32.96
C LYS A 304 14.80 -16.54 -34.37
N ALA A 305 15.21 -15.44 -34.98
CA ALA A 305 15.15 -15.22 -36.41
C ALA A 305 16.40 -15.84 -37.01
#